data_AF-A0A1F7ZUV6-F1
#
_entry.id   AF-A0A1F7ZUV6-F1
#
_cell.length_a   1.000
_cell.length_b   1.000
_cell.length_c   1.000
_cell.angle_alpha   90.00
_cell.angle_beta   90.00
_cell.angle_gamma   90.00
#
_symmetry.space_group_name_H-M   'P 1'
#
loop_
_entity.id
_entity.type
_entity.pdbx_description
1 polymer ?
#
loop_
_entity_poly.entity_id
_entity_poly.type
_entity_poly.pdbx_seq_one_letter_code
_entity_poly.pdbx_strand_id
1 'polypeptide(L)'
;MRDFYETETEVYGTLKDIQGKHVPQLFACATLRGSSALHEASVSKYTEIPGILLEHIDGFPLTDIAVHAPREAWQSLCEQAIHIIHQVGDRGILNEDVKTRSFVVQKSSERKLKMLMLDFALCKFRRDYESEKDWWEWKAIQDEEGAVGYVMRRRLQGGYVYHRSALYTRLDDDYKPEN
;
A
#
# COMPACT_ATOMS: atom_id res chain seq x y z
N MET A 1 3.49 -14.75 -9.99
CA MET A 1 2.51 -15.21 -8.97
C MET A 1 3.19 -15.62 -7.68
N ARG A 2 4.17 -16.54 -7.70
CA ARG A 2 4.92 -16.89 -6.48
C ARG A 2 5.71 -15.70 -5.94
N ASP A 3 6.38 -14.95 -6.82
CA ASP A 3 7.13 -13.75 -6.43
C ASP A 3 6.25 -12.68 -5.76
N PHE A 4 5.03 -12.44 -6.28
CA PHE A 4 4.07 -11.51 -5.68
C PHE A 4 3.63 -11.94 -4.28
N TYR A 5 3.41 -13.23 -4.08
CA TYR A 5 3.09 -13.78 -2.77
C TYR A 5 4.27 -13.64 -1.80
N GLU A 6 5.49 -13.92 -2.24
CA GLU A 6 6.70 -13.79 -1.42
C GLU A 6 6.93 -12.33 -1.02
N THR A 7 6.83 -11.39 -1.97
CA THR A 7 6.91 -9.96 -1.70
C THR A 7 5.84 -9.50 -0.71
N GLU A 8 4.56 -9.84 -0.95
CA GLU A 8 3.47 -9.40 -0.07
C GLU A 8 3.60 -9.97 1.34
N THR A 9 3.92 -11.25 1.49
CA THR A 9 4.14 -11.87 2.81
C THR A 9 5.33 -11.26 3.55
N GLU A 10 6.41 -10.94 2.84
CA GLU A 10 7.55 -10.27 3.43
C GLU A 10 7.18 -8.86 3.90
N VAL A 11 6.45 -8.08 3.08
CA VAL A 11 5.98 -6.74 3.48
C VAL A 11 5.15 -6.83 4.75
N TYR A 12 4.19 -7.75 4.85
CA TYR A 12 3.45 -7.95 6.09
C TYR A 12 4.37 -8.31 7.27
N GLY A 13 5.41 -9.14 7.04
CA GLY A 13 6.43 -9.44 8.03
C GLY A 13 7.19 -8.19 8.53
N THR A 14 7.58 -7.30 7.61
CA THR A 14 8.26 -6.03 7.93
C THR A 14 7.33 -5.04 8.64
N LEU A 15 6.04 -5.02 8.30
CA LEU A 15 5.04 -4.10 8.84
C LEU A 15 4.34 -4.61 10.11
N LYS A 16 4.90 -5.65 10.76
CA LYS A 16 4.26 -6.34 11.90
C LYS A 16 3.80 -5.42 13.03
N ASP A 17 4.51 -4.32 13.28
CA ASP A 17 4.22 -3.38 14.37
C ASP A 17 3.05 -2.43 14.08
N ILE A 18 2.68 -2.28 12.80
CA ILE A 18 1.55 -1.44 12.35
C ILE A 18 0.36 -2.25 11.80
N GLN A 19 0.45 -3.59 11.82
CA GLN A 19 -0.67 -4.47 11.49
C GLN A 19 -1.86 -4.25 12.45
N GLY A 20 -3.07 -4.28 11.89
CA GLY A 20 -4.31 -3.96 12.60
C GLY A 20 -4.46 -2.47 12.94
N LYS A 21 -3.52 -1.60 12.56
CA LYS A 21 -3.59 -0.14 12.76
C LYS A 21 -3.58 0.63 11.45
N HIS A 22 -2.65 0.30 10.56
CA HIS A 22 -2.43 0.99 9.29
C HIS A 22 -2.46 0.06 8.08
N VAL A 23 -2.29 -1.25 8.33
CA VAL A 23 -2.42 -2.32 7.34
C VAL A 23 -3.18 -3.49 8.00
N PRO A 24 -3.84 -4.38 7.23
CA PRO A 24 -4.51 -5.55 7.79
C PRO A 24 -3.59 -6.41 8.66
N GLN A 25 -4.17 -7.13 9.61
CA GLN A 25 -3.44 -8.24 10.24
C GLN A 25 -3.29 -9.41 9.25
N LEU A 26 -2.07 -9.94 9.14
CA LEU A 26 -1.80 -11.22 8.47
C LEU A 26 -1.99 -12.34 9.49
N PHE A 27 -3.07 -13.11 9.35
CA PHE A 27 -3.39 -14.22 10.26
C PHE A 27 -2.62 -15.49 9.92
N ALA A 28 -2.50 -15.81 8.63
CA ALA A 28 -1.83 -17.02 8.19
C ALA A 28 -1.37 -16.92 6.73
N CYS A 29 -0.34 -17.70 6.41
CA CYS A 29 0.02 -18.06 5.04
C CYS A 29 -0.37 -19.52 4.82
N ALA A 30 -0.99 -19.82 3.68
CA ALA A 30 -1.49 -21.16 3.36
C ALA A 30 -1.10 -21.56 1.94
N THR A 31 -0.90 -22.85 1.71
CA THR A 31 -0.67 -23.41 0.38
C THR A 31 -1.71 -24.47 0.11
N LEU A 32 -2.57 -24.23 -0.88
CA LEU A 32 -3.50 -25.23 -1.36
C LEU A 32 -2.78 -26.12 -2.38
N ARG A 33 -2.84 -27.44 -2.16
CA ARG A 33 -2.28 -28.42 -3.10
C ARG A 33 -3.35 -28.88 -4.07
N GLY A 34 -3.07 -28.81 -5.36
CA GLY A 34 -3.94 -29.37 -6.40
C GLY A 34 -4.16 -30.87 -6.22
N SER A 35 -5.38 -31.33 -6.47
CA SER A 35 -5.78 -32.74 -6.45
C SER A 35 -5.19 -33.49 -7.65
N SER A 36 -3.91 -33.88 -7.59
CA SER A 36 -3.36 -34.92 -8.47
C SER A 36 -2.49 -35.84 -7.63
N ALA A 37 -2.97 -37.07 -7.42
CA ALA A 37 -2.31 -38.12 -6.64
C ALA A 37 -1.03 -38.69 -7.29
N LEU A 38 -0.55 -38.06 -8.38
CA LEU A 38 0.55 -38.55 -9.21
C LEU A 38 1.49 -37.41 -9.60
N HIS A 39 2.11 -36.71 -8.65
CA HIS A 39 3.14 -35.73 -9.02
C HIS A 39 4.44 -35.92 -8.26
N GLU A 40 5.48 -36.23 -9.05
CA GLU A 40 6.88 -36.06 -8.71
C GLU A 40 7.14 -34.64 -8.19
N ALA A 41 8.17 -34.49 -7.34
CA ALA A 41 8.59 -33.21 -6.76
C ALA A 41 8.92 -32.12 -7.81
N SER A 42 9.10 -32.49 -9.07
CA SER A 42 9.37 -31.60 -10.20
C SER A 42 8.16 -30.77 -10.67
N VAL A 43 6.92 -31.24 -10.41
CA VAL A 43 5.67 -30.61 -10.87
C VAL A 43 4.95 -29.84 -9.74
N SER A 44 5.33 -30.04 -8.48
CA SER A 44 4.68 -29.43 -7.31
C SER A 44 4.63 -27.89 -7.36
N LYS A 45 5.67 -27.25 -7.91
CA LYS A 45 5.71 -25.78 -8.09
C LYS A 45 4.57 -25.22 -8.96
N TYR A 46 3.97 -26.05 -9.80
CA TYR A 46 2.86 -25.68 -10.70
C TYR A 46 1.48 -26.06 -10.15
N THR A 47 1.41 -26.86 -9.09
CA THR A 47 0.14 -27.32 -8.49
C THR A 47 -0.10 -26.77 -7.08
N GLU A 48 0.88 -26.09 -6.51
CA GLU A 48 0.76 -25.35 -5.27
C GLU A 48 0.23 -23.94 -5.53
N ILE A 49 -0.89 -23.61 -4.90
CA ILE A 49 -1.51 -22.29 -4.95
C ILE A 49 -1.26 -21.63 -3.58
N PRO A 50 -0.27 -20.73 -3.47
CA PRO A 50 -0.04 -20.00 -2.23
C PRO A 50 -1.12 -18.93 -2.03
N GLY A 51 -1.42 -18.64 -0.78
CA GLY A 51 -2.40 -17.63 -0.38
C GLY A 51 -2.13 -17.10 1.02
N ILE A 52 -2.74 -15.96 1.32
CA ILE A 52 -2.67 -15.31 2.62
C ILE A 52 -4.08 -15.11 3.17
N LEU A 53 -4.20 -15.22 4.50
CA LEU A 53 -5.41 -14.91 5.24
C LEU A 53 -5.22 -13.59 5.98
N LEU A 54 -5.98 -12.58 5.60
CA LEU A 54 -5.90 -11.23 6.14
C LEU A 54 -7.12 -10.86 6.99
N GLU A 55 -6.97 -9.86 7.84
CA GLU A 55 -8.07 -9.16 8.51
C GLU A 55 -9.12 -8.71 7.49
N HIS A 56 -10.37 -9.12 7.72
CA HIS A 56 -11.50 -8.62 6.94
C HIS A 56 -11.82 -7.19 7.35
N ILE A 57 -11.78 -6.27 6.38
CA ILE A 57 -12.09 -4.86 6.59
C ILE A 57 -13.46 -4.57 6.00
N ASP A 58 -14.44 -4.31 6.87
CA ASP A 58 -15.74 -3.77 6.46
C ASP A 58 -15.60 -2.26 6.19
N GLY A 59 -15.63 -1.87 4.92
CA GLY A 59 -15.27 -0.53 4.49
C GLY A 59 -15.52 -0.26 3.02
N PHE A 60 -14.97 0.86 2.54
CA PHE A 60 -15.02 1.28 1.14
C PHE A 60 -13.68 1.87 0.74
N PRO A 61 -13.30 1.81 -0.55
CA PRO A 61 -12.00 2.32 -0.99
C PRO A 61 -11.93 3.85 -0.88
N LEU A 62 -10.74 4.40 -0.65
CA LEU A 62 -10.50 5.85 -0.62
C LEU A 62 -10.92 6.54 -1.95
N THR A 63 -10.87 5.79 -3.04
CA THR A 63 -11.40 6.18 -4.36
C THR A 63 -12.84 6.70 -4.31
N ASP A 64 -13.66 6.18 -3.40
CA ASP A 64 -15.11 6.37 -3.34
C ASP A 64 -15.55 7.18 -2.10
N ILE A 65 -14.64 7.87 -1.41
CA ILE A 65 -15.02 8.57 -0.16
C ILE A 65 -16.10 9.63 -0.35
N ALA A 66 -16.20 10.25 -1.53
CA ALA A 66 -17.23 11.26 -1.78
C ALA A 66 -18.66 10.69 -1.78
N VAL A 67 -18.79 9.37 -2.00
CA VAL A 67 -20.08 8.66 -1.99
C VAL A 67 -20.44 8.19 -0.58
N HIS A 68 -19.44 7.89 0.25
CA HIS A 68 -19.65 7.15 1.51
C HIS A 68 -19.31 7.91 2.79
N ALA A 69 -18.52 8.98 2.70
CA ALA A 69 -18.06 9.74 3.86
C ALA A 69 -18.50 11.22 3.77
N PRO A 70 -18.83 11.84 4.91
CA PRO A 70 -19.13 13.27 4.97
C PRO A 70 -17.90 14.10 4.57
N ARG A 71 -18.12 15.26 3.95
CA ARG A 71 -17.05 16.10 3.38
C ARG A 71 -16.01 16.52 4.41
N GLU A 72 -16.44 16.72 5.64
CA GLU A 72 -15.62 17.12 6.78
C GLU A 72 -14.55 16.07 7.13
N ALA A 73 -14.77 14.80 6.78
CA ALA A 73 -13.82 13.72 7.02
C ALA A 73 -12.78 13.55 5.90
N TRP A 74 -13.00 14.12 4.72
CA TRP A 74 -12.16 13.84 3.54
C TRP A 74 -10.70 14.24 3.74
N GLN A 75 -10.47 15.43 4.32
CA GLN A 75 -9.12 15.92 4.60
C GLN A 75 -8.33 14.92 5.47
N SER A 76 -8.89 14.56 6.62
CA SER A 76 -8.26 13.64 7.56
C SER A 76 -8.02 12.25 6.96
N LEU A 77 -8.93 11.74 6.12
CA LEU A 77 -8.77 10.43 5.50
C LEU A 77 -7.65 10.42 4.46
N CYS A 78 -7.54 11.46 3.64
CA CYS A 78 -6.44 11.59 2.69
C CYS A 78 -5.09 11.75 3.40
N GLU A 79 -5.03 12.54 4.47
CA GLU A 79 -3.84 12.70 5.30
C GLU A 79 -3.43 11.38 5.99
N GLN A 80 -4.39 10.59 6.47
CA GLN A 80 -4.11 9.25 7.01
C GLN A 80 -3.51 8.34 5.93
N ALA A 81 -4.01 8.35 4.70
CA ALA A 81 -3.44 7.55 3.61
C ALA A 81 -1.98 7.93 3.31
N ILE A 82 -1.68 9.24 3.26
CA ILE A 82 -0.31 9.76 3.09
C ILE A 82 0.57 9.34 4.27
N HIS A 83 0.07 9.44 5.50
CA HIS A 83 0.79 9.01 6.68
C HIS A 83 1.16 7.52 6.62
N ILE A 84 0.26 6.66 6.13
CA ILE A 84 0.55 5.23 5.95
C ILE A 84 1.65 5.02 4.91
N ILE A 85 1.65 5.75 3.80
CA ILE A 85 2.73 5.69 2.80
C ILE A 85 4.08 6.02 3.44
N HIS A 86 4.14 7.06 4.27
CA HIS A 86 5.36 7.40 4.99
C HIS A 86 5.77 6.30 5.96
N GLN A 87 4.84 5.75 6.73
CA GLN A 87 5.14 4.63 7.63
C GLN A 87 5.69 3.39 6.90
N VAL A 88 5.16 3.08 5.73
CA VAL A 88 5.68 2.00 4.87
C VAL A 88 7.07 2.37 4.34
N GLY A 89 7.25 3.61 3.87
CA GLY A 89 8.53 4.14 3.41
C GLY A 89 9.64 4.14 4.45
N ASP A 90 9.33 4.53 5.69
CA ASP A 90 10.26 4.57 6.83
C ASP A 90 10.82 3.17 7.18
N ARG A 91 10.10 2.12 6.79
CA ARG A 91 10.52 0.71 6.94
C ARG A 91 11.29 0.20 5.73
N GLY A 92 11.71 1.10 4.84
CA GLY A 92 12.50 0.77 3.66
C GLY A 92 11.70 0.04 2.58
N ILE A 93 10.42 0.36 2.43
CA ILE A 93 9.55 -0.25 1.43
C ILE A 93 9.12 0.82 0.41
N LEU A 94 9.19 0.47 -0.86
CA LEU A 94 8.65 1.23 -1.98
C LEU A 94 7.52 0.40 -2.60
N ASN A 95 6.34 0.97 -2.76
CA ASN A 95 5.24 0.36 -3.50
C ASN A 95 5.17 0.98 -4.91
N GLU A 96 5.35 0.15 -5.93
CA GLU A 96 5.36 0.57 -7.35
C GLU A 96 3.93 0.71 -7.92
N ASP A 97 2.89 0.39 -7.15
CA ASP A 97 1.49 0.38 -7.60
C ASP A 97 0.53 1.06 -6.63
N VAL A 98 0.98 2.14 -5.98
CA VAL A 98 0.11 2.92 -5.08
C VAL A 98 -1.07 3.51 -5.85
N LYS A 99 -2.27 3.11 -5.44
CA LYS A 99 -3.54 3.59 -6.02
C LYS A 99 -4.51 3.89 -4.90
N THR A 100 -5.41 4.86 -5.13
CA THR A 100 -6.45 5.22 -4.15
C THR A 100 -7.45 4.09 -3.85
N ARG A 101 -7.45 2.98 -4.61
CA ARG A 101 -8.27 1.79 -4.30
C ARG A 101 -7.55 0.81 -3.38
N SER A 102 -6.23 0.90 -3.28
CA SER A 102 -5.40 0.10 -2.37
C SER A 102 -5.52 0.61 -0.93
N PHE A 103 -6.28 1.68 -0.69
CA PHE A 103 -6.61 2.17 0.64
C PHE A 103 -8.09 1.97 0.92
N VAL A 104 -8.41 1.40 2.08
CA VAL A 104 -9.78 1.14 2.52
C VAL A 104 -10.07 1.92 3.79
N VAL A 105 -11.20 2.63 3.78
CA VAL A 105 -11.75 3.29 4.94
C VAL A 105 -12.62 2.28 5.69
N GLN A 106 -12.13 1.80 6.82
CA GLN A 106 -12.87 0.94 7.73
C GLN A 106 -13.93 1.74 8.48
N LYS A 107 -15.16 1.22 8.49
CA LYS A 107 -16.24 1.76 9.32
C LYS A 107 -16.19 1.07 10.68
N SER A 108 -15.85 1.80 11.74
CA SER A 108 -15.98 1.26 13.09
C SER A 108 -17.38 1.52 13.66
N SER A 109 -17.80 0.64 14.58
CA SER A 109 -19.02 0.80 15.38
C SER A 109 -19.04 2.10 16.18
N GLU A 110 -17.88 2.68 16.48
CA GLU A 110 -17.71 3.95 17.21
C GLU A 110 -17.75 5.20 16.30
N ARG A 111 -18.17 5.06 15.04
CA ARG A 111 -18.14 6.15 14.02
C ARG A 111 -16.75 6.71 13.74
N LYS A 112 -15.67 6.01 14.13
CA LYS A 112 -14.31 6.39 13.76
C LYS A 112 -14.02 5.78 12.40
N LEU A 113 -13.68 6.64 11.44
CA LEU A 113 -13.20 6.22 10.13
C LEU A 113 -11.69 6.05 10.21
N LYS A 114 -11.22 4.85 9.87
CA LYS A 114 -9.80 4.49 9.94
C LYS A 114 -9.33 4.06 8.58
N MET A 115 -8.18 4.57 8.15
CA MET A 115 -7.56 4.16 6.89
C MET A 115 -6.67 2.93 7.08
N LEU A 116 -6.78 1.97 6.18
CA LEU A 116 -5.81 0.88 6.04
C LEU A 116 -5.32 0.80 4.59
N MET A 117 -4.04 0.49 4.41
CA MET A 117 -3.45 0.20 3.11
C MET A 117 -3.40 -1.31 2.88
N LEU A 118 -3.68 -1.70 1.64
CA LEU A 118 -3.69 -3.04 1.08
C LEU A 118 -2.75 -3.10 -0.12
N ASP A 119 -2.63 -4.29 -0.70
CA ASP A 119 -2.00 -4.54 -2.01
C ASP A 119 -0.50 -4.21 -2.02
N PHE A 120 0.28 -5.17 -1.51
CA PHE A 120 1.74 -5.05 -1.36
C PHE A 120 2.51 -5.97 -2.31
N ALA A 121 1.82 -6.59 -3.28
CA ALA A 121 2.42 -7.54 -4.22
C ALA A 121 3.50 -6.94 -5.12
N LEU A 122 3.44 -5.62 -5.37
CA LEU A 122 4.36 -4.86 -6.22
C LEU A 122 5.26 -3.93 -5.40
N CYS A 123 5.68 -4.38 -4.22
CA CYS A 123 6.66 -3.68 -3.41
C CYS A 123 8.10 -4.08 -3.73
N LYS A 124 9.03 -3.16 -3.46
CA LYS A 124 10.48 -3.36 -3.44
C LYS A 124 11.02 -2.93 -2.09
N PHE A 125 12.13 -3.54 -1.67
CA PHE A 125 12.78 -3.21 -0.42
C PHE A 125 14.02 -2.35 -0.70
N ARG A 126 14.36 -1.46 0.23
CA ARG A 126 15.56 -0.60 0.14
C ARG A 126 16.81 -1.41 -0.19
N ARG A 127 16.96 -2.60 0.39
CA ARG A 127 18.10 -3.50 0.18
C ARG A 127 18.23 -4.04 -1.25
N ASP A 128 17.17 -3.93 -2.07
CA ASP A 128 17.17 -4.37 -3.46
C ASP A 128 17.84 -3.34 -4.39
N TYR A 129 18.20 -2.16 -3.87
CA TYR A 129 18.83 -1.06 -4.61
C TYR A 129 20.30 -0.91 -4.26
N GLU A 130 21.14 -0.76 -5.29
CA GLU A 130 22.60 -0.72 -5.16
C GLU A 130 23.11 0.49 -4.36
N SER A 131 22.49 1.65 -4.52
CA SER A 131 22.91 2.88 -3.84
C SER A 131 21.75 3.65 -3.20
N GLU A 132 22.08 4.57 -2.28
CA GLU A 132 21.11 5.53 -1.72
C GLU A 132 20.51 6.39 -2.84
N LYS A 133 21.34 6.79 -3.81
CA LYS A 133 20.88 7.60 -4.94
C LYS A 133 19.80 6.85 -5.73
N ASP A 134 20.03 5.59 -6.06
CA ASP A 134 19.06 4.79 -6.84
C ASP A 134 17.75 4.62 -6.07
N TRP A 135 17.83 4.35 -4.77
CA TRP A 135 16.65 4.26 -3.92
C TRP A 135 15.81 5.55 -3.94
N TRP A 136 16.45 6.71 -3.69
CA TRP A 136 15.75 7.99 -3.64
C TRP A 136 15.24 8.43 -5.01
N GLU A 137 15.97 8.13 -6.09
CA GLU A 137 15.53 8.36 -7.46
C GLU A 137 14.26 7.55 -7.76
N TRP A 138 14.21 6.27 -7.38
CA TRP A 138 13.01 5.44 -7.53
C TRP A 138 11.85 5.89 -6.63
N LYS A 139 12.11 6.32 -5.39
CA LYS A 139 11.09 6.95 -4.52
C LYS A 139 10.51 8.21 -5.18
N ALA A 140 11.35 9.02 -5.81
CA ALA A 140 10.92 10.21 -6.53
C ALA A 140 10.07 9.84 -7.76
N ILE A 141 10.54 8.90 -8.59
CA ILE A 141 9.85 8.45 -9.82
C ILE A 141 8.46 7.89 -9.50
N GLN A 142 8.36 7.00 -8.52
CA GLN A 142 7.08 6.37 -8.18
C GLN A 142 6.08 7.36 -7.55
N ASP A 143 6.57 8.36 -6.81
CA ASP A 143 5.76 9.42 -6.22
C ASP A 143 4.50 8.91 -5.50
N GLU A 144 4.68 7.91 -4.63
CA GLU A 144 3.57 7.25 -3.91
C GLU A 144 2.64 8.25 -3.22
N GLU A 145 3.20 9.29 -2.59
CA GLU A 145 2.43 10.37 -1.98
C GLU A 145 1.61 11.13 -3.02
N GLY A 146 2.20 11.50 -4.15
CA GLY A 146 1.51 12.16 -5.26
C GLY A 146 0.40 11.30 -5.86
N ALA A 147 0.60 9.99 -5.96
CA ALA A 147 -0.39 9.04 -6.46
C ALA A 147 -1.69 9.03 -5.62
N VAL A 148 -1.61 9.40 -4.34
CA VAL A 148 -2.79 9.67 -3.50
C VAL A 148 -3.16 11.15 -3.51
N GLY A 149 -2.23 12.03 -3.14
CA GLY A 149 -2.47 13.45 -2.90
C GLY A 149 -3.00 14.18 -4.13
N TYR A 150 -2.33 14.07 -5.28
CA TYR A 150 -2.77 14.74 -6.50
C TYR A 150 -4.08 14.16 -7.04
N VAL A 151 -4.23 12.83 -7.00
CA VAL A 151 -5.43 12.14 -7.49
C VAL A 151 -6.65 12.51 -6.65
N MET A 152 -6.52 12.49 -5.32
CA MET A 152 -7.62 12.86 -4.42
C MET A 152 -7.95 14.35 -4.51
N ARG A 153 -6.96 15.24 -4.66
CA ARG A 153 -7.20 16.68 -4.87
C ARG A 153 -8.07 16.92 -6.11
N ARG A 154 -7.76 16.23 -7.21
CA ARG A 154 -8.53 16.32 -8.45
C ARG A 154 -9.95 15.75 -8.28
N ARG A 155 -10.09 14.60 -7.60
CA ARG A 155 -11.39 13.92 -7.42
C ARG A 155 -12.34 14.68 -6.51
N LEU A 156 -11.84 15.30 -5.45
CA LEU A 156 -12.68 15.89 -4.40
C LEU A 156 -13.00 17.37 -4.61
N GLN A 157 -12.55 17.98 -5.71
CA GLN A 157 -12.97 19.30 -6.21
C GLN A 157 -13.06 20.38 -5.11
N GLY A 158 -11.95 20.57 -4.37
CA GLY A 158 -11.86 21.56 -3.28
C GLY A 158 -12.39 21.08 -1.92
N GLY A 159 -12.78 19.81 -1.79
CA GLY A 159 -13.05 19.16 -0.50
C GLY A 159 -11.81 18.58 0.18
N TYR A 160 -10.66 18.65 -0.48
CA TYR A 160 -9.35 18.23 0.04
C TYR A 160 -8.27 19.18 -0.47
N VAL A 161 -7.44 19.67 0.45
CA VAL A 161 -6.26 20.48 0.15
C VAL A 161 -5.04 19.60 0.37
N TYR A 162 -4.37 19.23 -0.71
CA TYR A 162 -3.14 18.46 -0.66
C TYR A 162 -1.94 19.38 -0.42
N HIS A 163 -1.21 19.10 0.65
CA HIS A 163 0.09 19.68 0.94
C HIS A 163 1.15 18.60 0.77
N ARG A 164 2.08 18.83 -0.17
CA ARG A 164 3.19 17.92 -0.40
C ARG A 164 4.14 17.94 0.80
N SER A 165 4.59 16.77 1.23
CA SER A 165 5.48 16.67 2.39
C SER A 165 6.88 17.18 2.07
N ALA A 166 7.60 17.60 3.11
CA ALA A 166 8.97 18.10 2.97
C ALA A 166 9.95 17.06 2.41
N LEU A 167 9.64 15.76 2.53
CA LEU A 167 10.41 14.70 1.90
C LEU A 167 10.17 14.70 0.38
N TYR A 168 8.90 14.63 -0.05
CA TYR A 168 8.58 14.56 -1.47
C TYR A 168 8.85 15.87 -2.23
N THR A 169 8.82 17.02 -1.56
CA THR A 169 9.32 18.28 -2.12
C THR A 169 10.82 18.19 -2.42
N ARG A 170 11.62 17.71 -1.46
CA ARG A 170 13.07 17.51 -1.70
C ARG A 170 13.35 16.52 -2.81
N LEU A 171 12.58 15.43 -2.87
CA LEU A 171 12.72 14.44 -3.96
C LEU A 171 12.40 15.04 -5.34
N ASP A 172 11.43 15.96 -5.43
CA ASP A 172 11.18 16.66 -6.69
C ASP A 172 12.35 17.58 -7.05
N ASP A 173 12.86 18.36 -6.09
CA ASP A 173 13.99 19.27 -6.32
C ASP A 173 15.26 18.53 -6.76
N ASP A 174 15.55 17.39 -6.13
CA ASP A 174 16.78 16.62 -6.35
C ASP A 174 16.72 15.75 -7.62
N TYR A 175 15.55 15.24 -8.00
CA TYR A 175 15.40 14.18 -9.03
C TYR A 175 14.41 14.50 -10.15
N LYS A 176 13.62 15.57 -10.05
CA LYS A 176 12.70 16.04 -11.10
C LYS A 176 12.88 17.53 -11.39
N PRO A 177 14.09 17.99 -11.78
CA PRO A 177 14.27 19.37 -12.15
C PRO A 177 13.29 19.73 -13.28
N GLU A 178 12.57 20.84 -13.10
CA GLU A 178 11.60 21.35 -14.07
C GLU A 178 12.24 21.47 -15.46
N ASN A 179 11.59 20.90 -16.48
CA ASN A 179 11.88 21.19 -17.89
C ASN A 179 11.23 22.51 -18.31
#